data_AF-A0A961W2D1-F1
#
_entry.id   AF-A0A961W2D1-F1
#
_cell.length_a   1.000
_cell.length_b   1.000
_cell.length_c   1.000
_cell.angle_alpha   90.00
_cell.angle_beta   90.00
_cell.angle_gamma   90.00
#
_symmetry.space_group_name_H-M   'P 1'
#
loop_
_entity.id
_entity.type
_entity.pdbx_description
1 polymer ?
#
loop_
_entity_poly.entity_id
_entity_poly.type
_entity_poly.pdbx_seq_one_letter_code
_entity_poly.pdbx_strand_id
1 'polypeptide(L)' 'MADHFHTGTSAGASSKKAAMYQAVDSWQGFTAAEYGTDWARYRKASSKSAKCSVGPSGWSCEVLGRPCK' A
#
# COMPACT_ATOMS: atom_id res chain seq x y z
N MET A 1 -3.44 -8.50 -14.35
CA MET A 1 -3.79 -8.54 -12.92
C MET A 1 -3.15 -9.78 -12.32
N ALA A 2 -2.49 -9.65 -11.17
CA ALA A 2 -1.90 -10.78 -10.45
C ALA A 2 -2.99 -11.65 -9.79
N ASP A 3 -2.68 -12.94 -9.62
CA ASP A 3 -3.58 -13.93 -9.00
C ASP A 3 -3.81 -13.66 -7.50
N HIS A 4 -2.86 -13.07 -6.79
CA HIS A 4 -2.95 -12.81 -5.36
C HIS A 4 -2.92 -11.32 -4.99
N PHE A 5 -3.18 -11.04 -3.71
CA PHE A 5 -3.16 -9.71 -3.13
C PHE A 5 -1.79 -9.40 -2.54
N HIS A 6 -1.36 -8.16 -2.74
CA HIS A 6 -0.25 -7.58 -2.00
C HIS A 6 -0.80 -6.67 -0.89
N THR A 7 -0.09 -6.65 0.23
CA THR A 7 -0.33 -5.76 1.37
C THR A 7 0.83 -4.79 1.52
N GLY A 8 0.53 -3.54 1.79
CA GLY A 8 1.49 -2.56 2.29
C GLY A 8 0.99 -1.94 3.58
N THR A 9 1.90 -1.69 4.52
CA THR A 9 1.55 -1.17 5.84
C THR A 9 2.42 0.04 6.20
N SER A 10 1.91 0.84 7.12
CA SER A 10 2.61 1.97 7.71
C SER A 10 2.21 2.11 9.17
N ALA A 11 3.11 2.68 9.98
CA ALA A 11 2.86 2.97 11.37
C ALA A 11 3.60 4.23 11.80
N GLY A 12 3.08 4.91 12.82
CA GLY A 12 3.76 6.03 13.45
C GLY A 12 3.76 7.35 12.67
N ALA A 13 2.92 7.49 11.63
CA ALA A 13 2.93 8.69 10.83
C ALA A 13 2.21 9.85 11.55
N SER A 14 2.69 11.08 11.32
CA SER A 14 2.11 12.29 11.91
C SER A 14 0.71 12.64 11.38
N SER A 15 0.29 12.05 10.27
CA SER A 15 -1.03 12.26 9.68
C SER A 15 -1.51 11.05 8.88
N LYS A 16 -2.83 10.93 8.70
CA LYS A 16 -3.44 9.90 7.84
C LYS A 16 -2.86 9.91 6.43
N LYS A 17 -2.61 11.11 5.88
CA LYS A 17 -2.05 11.28 4.54
C LYS A 17 -0.62 10.72 4.45
N ALA A 18 0.21 11.00 5.45
CA ALA A 18 1.57 10.47 5.52
C ALA A 18 1.59 8.95 5.68
N ALA A 19 0.74 8.40 6.56
CA ALA A 19 0.59 6.95 6.73
C ALA A 19 0.16 6.29 5.41
N MET A 20 -0.86 6.84 4.75
CA MET A 20 -1.34 6.27 3.50
C MET A 20 -0.29 6.30 2.39
N TYR A 21 0.52 7.37 2.31
CA TYR A 21 1.64 7.44 1.38
C TYR A 21 2.67 6.35 1.67
N GLN A 22 3.08 6.18 2.93
CA GLN A 22 4.05 5.16 3.33
C GLN A 22 3.53 3.73 3.10
N ALA A 23 2.25 3.47 3.38
CA ALA A 23 1.64 2.16 3.14
C ALA A 23 1.61 1.83 1.64
N VAL A 24 1.27 2.80 0.80
CA VAL A 24 1.31 2.66 -0.65
C VAL A 24 2.74 2.46 -1.13
N ASP A 25 3.71 3.22 -0.63
CA ASP A 25 5.12 3.05 -0.96
C ASP A 25 5.63 1.64 -0.62
N SER A 26 5.32 1.16 0.59
CA SER A 26 5.59 -0.23 1.01
C SER A 26 5.01 -1.26 0.04
N TRP A 27 3.73 -1.14 -0.33
CA TRP A 27 3.08 -2.02 -1.29
C TRP A 27 3.77 -2.00 -2.66
N GLN A 28 4.13 -0.80 -3.14
CA GLN A 28 4.79 -0.62 -4.44
C GLN A 28 6.20 -1.21 -4.43
N GLY A 29 6.95 -1.07 -3.33
CA GLY A 29 8.27 -1.67 -3.15
C GLY A 29 8.24 -3.20 -3.28
N PHE A 30 7.36 -3.86 -2.54
CA PHE A 30 7.18 -5.32 -2.64
C PHE A 30 6.73 -5.74 -4.05
N THR A 31 5.77 -5.01 -4.62
CA THR A 31 5.28 -5.33 -5.98
C THR A 31 6.36 -5.14 -7.05
N ALA A 32 7.20 -4.12 -6.92
CA ALA A 32 8.28 -3.85 -7.86
C ALA A 32 9.38 -4.90 -7.79
N ALA A 33 9.69 -5.41 -6.59
CA ALA A 33 10.64 -6.50 -6.41
C ALA A 33 10.18 -7.79 -7.11
N GLU A 34 8.89 -8.10 -7.05
CA GLU A 34 8.32 -9.32 -7.63
C GLU A 34 8.05 -9.22 -9.14
N TYR A 35 7.52 -8.08 -9.60
CA TYR A 35 6.94 -7.93 -10.94
C TYR A 35 7.52 -6.79 -11.77
N GLY A 36 8.41 -5.98 -11.20
CA GLY A 36 8.91 -4.76 -11.80
C GLY A 36 7.99 -3.55 -11.63
N THR A 37 8.52 -2.37 -11.96
CA THR A 37 7.88 -1.07 -11.67
C THR A 37 6.61 -0.78 -12.48
N ASP A 38 6.38 -1.48 -13.59
CA ASP A 38 5.17 -1.31 -14.41
C ASP A 38 3.91 -1.82 -13.69
N TRP A 39 4.04 -2.91 -12.93
CA TRP A 39 2.99 -3.51 -12.10
C TRP A 39 2.84 -2.83 -10.74
N ALA A 40 3.91 -2.18 -10.26
CA ALA A 40 4.00 -1.54 -8.95
C ALA A 40 3.33 -0.17 -8.87
N ARG A 41 2.32 0.11 -9.71
CA ARG A 41 1.55 1.35 -9.61
C ARG A 41 0.28 1.07 -8.83
N TYR A 42 0.26 1.45 -7.55
CA TYR A 42 -0.93 1.21 -6.71
C TYR A 42 -2.20 1.86 -7.29
N ARG A 43 -2.08 2.96 -8.04
CA ARG A 43 -3.23 3.56 -8.74
C ARG A 43 -3.85 2.62 -9.78
N LYS A 44 -3.05 1.77 -10.44
CA LYS A 44 -3.49 0.77 -11.42
C LYS A 44 -3.95 -0.54 -10.79
N ALA A 45 -3.57 -0.82 -9.53
CA ALA A 45 -3.97 -2.03 -8.85
C ALA A 45 -5.50 -2.21 -8.84
N SER A 46 -5.92 -3.47 -8.86
CA SER A 46 -7.33 -3.85 -8.82
C SER A 46 -7.73 -4.34 -7.43
N SER A 47 -9.04 -4.36 -7.16
CA SER A 47 -9.61 -4.78 -5.86
C SER A 47 -8.97 -4.06 -4.66
N LYS A 48 -8.71 -2.76 -4.82
CA LYS A 48 -7.97 -1.96 -3.84
C LYS A 48 -8.81 -1.68 -2.60
N SER A 49 -8.17 -1.75 -1.44
CA SER A 49 -8.75 -1.33 -0.17
C SER A 49 -7.70 -0.60 0.65
N ALA A 50 -8.13 0.35 1.48
CA ALA A 50 -7.28 1.06 2.40
C ALA A 50 -7.99 1.21 3.74
N LYS A 51 -7.32 0.80 4.81
CA LYS A 51 -7.78 0.96 6.19
C LYS A 51 -6.75 1.78 6.93
N CYS A 52 -7.19 2.86 7.57
CA CYS A 52 -6.32 3.70 8.36
C CYS A 52 -6.89 3.86 9.75
N SER A 53 -6.02 3.76 10.75
CA SER A 53 -6.34 3.89 12.16
C SER A 53 -5.40 4.90 12.79
N VAL A 54 -5.88 5.59 13.82
CA VAL A 54 -5.06 6.49 14.63
C VAL A 54 -4.93 5.91 16.03
N GLY A 55 -3.71 5.87 16.54
CA GLY A 55 -3.39 5.39 17.89
C GLY A 55 -2.49 6.38 18.63
N PRO A 56 -2.10 6.04 19.88
CA PRO A 56 -1.23 6.89 20.69
C PRO A 56 0.14 7.15 20.05
N SER A 57 0.60 6.24 19.19
CA SER A 57 1.87 6.36 18.47
C SER A 57 1.76 7.08 17.12
N GLY A 58 0.57 7.56 16.73
CA GLY A 58 0.32 8.21 15.44
C GLY A 58 -0.60 7.41 14.52
N TRP A 59 -0.62 7.79 13.24
CA TRP A 59 -1.43 7.15 12.21
C TRP A 59 -0.75 5.89 11.65
N SER A 60 -1.55 4.87 11.46
CA SER A 60 -1.21 3.66 10.71
C SER A 60 -2.20 3.45 9.58
N CYS A 61 -1.71 2.96 8.45
CA CYS A 61 -2.55 2.57 7.32
C CYS A 61 -2.09 1.22 6.78
N GLU A 62 -3.05 0.41 6.41
CA GLU A 62 -2.90 -0.84 5.65
C GLU A 62 -3.58 -0.65 4.30
N VAL A 63 -2.87 -1.00 3.23
CA VAL A 63 -3.40 -1.01 1.86
C VAL A 63 -3.30 -2.40 1.28
N LEU A 64 -4.34 -2.80 0.56
CA LEU A 64 -4.45 -4.09 -0.11
C LEU A 64 -4.78 -3.85 -1.57
N GLY A 65 -4.23 -4.67 -2.45
CA GLY A 65 -4.59 -4.63 -3.86
C GLY A 65 -3.90 -5.71 -4.67
N ARG A 66 -4.49 -6.07 -5.80
CA ARG A 66 -3.90 -7.01 -6.77
C ARG A 66 -3.10 -6.21 -7.79
N PRO A 67 -1.79 -6.44 -7.93
CA PRO A 67 -0.97 -5.79 -8.95
C PRO A 67 -1.57 -5.86 -10.36
N CYS A 68 -1.52 -4.74 -11.10
CA CYS A 68 -2.04 -4.61 -12.46
C CYS A 68 -1.19 -3.63 -13.26
N LYS A 69 -1.01 -3.91 -14.56
CA LYS A 69 -0.33 -3.04 -15.52
C LYS A 69 -1.29 -2.37 -16.50
#